data_AF-A0A537RYT2-F1
#
_entry.id   AF-A0A537RYT2-F1
#
_cell.length_a   1.000
_cell.length_b   1.000
_cell.length_c   1.000
_cell.angle_alpha   90.00
_cell.angle_beta   90.00
_cell.angle_gamma   90.00
#
_symmetry.space_group_name_H-M   'P 1'
#
loop_
_entity.id
_entity.type
_entity.pdbx_description
1 polymer ?
#
loop_
_entity_poly.entity_id
_entity_poly.type
_entity_poly.pdbx_seq_one_letter_code
_entity_poly.pdbx_strand_id
1 'polypeptide(L)'
;EADVAWFDGHLAVDFLNTNPDGTLIDRRAFLAQIGRGSAVKNIREHDVVIRILGDFAIIHARTSYQKPDGTTGAGRYTDDWQF
;
A
#
# COMPACT_ATOMS: atom_id res chain seq x y z
N GLU A 1 10.48 -5.07 5.91
CA GLU A 1 9.40 -6.00 6.30
C GLU A 1 8.11 -5.20 6.42
N ALA A 2 6.95 -5.82 6.22
CA ALA A 2 5.67 -5.16 6.48
C ALA A 2 5.37 -5.27 7.98
N ASP A 3 5.20 -4.15 8.66
CA ASP A 3 4.87 -4.12 10.08
C ASP A 3 3.35 -4.25 10.25
N VAL A 4 2.88 -5.47 10.47
CA VAL A 4 1.45 -5.77 10.62
C VAL A 4 0.83 -5.01 11.80
N ALA A 5 1.57 -4.87 12.91
CA ALA A 5 1.08 -4.18 14.10
C ALA A 5 0.92 -2.68 13.83
N TRP A 6 1.85 -2.08 13.08
CA TRP A 6 1.71 -0.70 12.63
C TRP A 6 0.47 -0.52 11.75
N PHE A 7 0.25 -1.37 10.75
CA PHE A 7 -0.95 -1.28 9.91
C PHE A 7 -2.23 -1.48 10.71
N ASP A 8 -2.28 -2.45 11.63
CA ASP A 8 -3.45 -2.65 12.48
C ASP A 8 -3.73 -1.42 13.37
N GLY A 9 -2.70 -0.69 13.82
CA GLY A 9 -2.88 0.53 14.59
C GLY A 9 -3.32 1.77 13.79
N HIS A 10 -3.06 1.82 12.48
CA HIS A 10 -3.20 3.04 11.68
C HIS A 10 -4.24 2.95 10.54
N LEU A 11 -4.67 1.74 10.15
CA LEU A 11 -5.71 1.59 9.14
C LEU A 11 -7.10 1.88 9.73
N ALA A 12 -7.86 2.73 9.04
CA ALA A 12 -9.27 2.99 9.31
C ALA A 12 -10.08 1.69 9.41
N VAL A 13 -11.13 1.68 10.23
CA VAL A 13 -11.96 0.49 10.49
C VAL A 13 -12.59 -0.05 9.20
N ASP A 14 -12.95 0.84 8.27
CA ASP A 14 -13.55 0.57 6.98
C ASP A 14 -12.55 0.58 5.81
N PHE A 15 -11.25 0.45 6.09
CA PHE A 15 -10.20 0.42 5.07
C PHE A 15 -10.44 -0.64 3.99
N LEU A 16 -10.16 -0.25 2.75
CA LEU A 16 -10.20 -1.09 1.56
C LEU A 16 -8.88 -1.01 0.80
N ASN A 17 -8.46 -2.11 0.19
CA ASN A 17 -7.30 -2.17 -0.69
C ASN A 17 -7.67 -2.82 -2.02
N THR A 18 -7.30 -2.18 -3.13
CA THR A 18 -7.36 -2.80 -4.46
C THR A 18 -6.01 -3.43 -4.80
N ASN A 19 -5.98 -4.74 -4.99
CA ASN A 19 -4.78 -5.45 -5.42
C ASN A 19 -4.45 -5.16 -6.89
N PRO A 20 -3.23 -5.46 -7.36
CA PRO A 20 -2.84 -5.26 -8.77
C PRO A 20 -3.69 -6.04 -9.79
N ASP A 21 -4.36 -7.12 -9.36
CA ASP A 21 -5.29 -7.90 -10.18
C ASP A 21 -6.72 -7.32 -10.21
N GLY A 22 -6.94 -6.18 -9.54
CA GLY A 22 -8.24 -5.51 -9.43
C GLY A 22 -9.14 -6.05 -8.32
N THR A 23 -8.72 -7.06 -7.56
CA THR A 23 -9.52 -7.54 -6.43
C THR A 23 -9.56 -6.51 -5.30
N LEU A 24 -10.76 -6.23 -4.79
CA LEU A 24 -10.97 -5.34 -3.65
C LEU A 24 -11.07 -6.18 -2.37
N ILE A 25 -10.24 -5.88 -1.39
CA ILE A 25 -10.19 -6.60 -0.11
C ILE A 25 -10.39 -5.65 1.07
N ASP A 26 -11.00 -6.17 2.14
CA ASP A 26 -11.19 -5.45 3.39
C ASP A 26 -9.91 -5.40 4.24
N ARG A 27 -9.94 -4.56 5.28
CA ARG A 27 -8.88 -4.43 6.29
C ARG A 27 -8.37 -5.75 6.84
N ARG A 28 -9.26 -6.69 7.20
CA ARG A 28 -8.87 -7.96 7.82
C ARG A 28 -8.11 -8.83 6.82
N ALA A 29 -8.61 -8.94 5.59
CA ALA A 29 -7.97 -9.66 4.51
C ALA A 29 -6.62 -9.03 4.12
N PHE A 30 -6.53 -7.70 4.12
CA PHE A 30 -5.28 -6.98 3.91
C PHE A 30 -4.24 -7.30 4.99
N LEU A 31 -4.59 -7.21 6.27
CA LEU A 31 -3.69 -7.53 7.39
C LEU A 31 -3.19 -8.99 7.31
N ALA A 32 -4.08 -9.94 7.02
CA ALA A 32 -3.71 -11.33 6.81
C ALA A 32 -2.78 -11.51 5.59
N GLN A 33 -2.93 -10.70 4.54
CA GLN A 33 -2.08 -10.72 3.36
C GLN A 33 -0.68 -10.22 3.64
N ILE A 34 -0.53 -9.04 4.25
CA ILE A 34 0.78 -8.48 4.56
C ILE A 34 1.54 -9.31 5.60
N GLY A 35 0.83 -10.00 6.51
CA GLY A 35 1.41 -10.91 7.49
C GLY A 35 2.05 -12.16 6.90
N ARG A 36 1.72 -12.53 5.66
CA ARG A 36 2.44 -13.60 4.92
C ARG A 36 3.78 -13.12 4.34
N GLY A 37 4.04 -11.82 4.40
CA GLY A 37 5.21 -11.18 3.79
C GLY A 37 5.03 -10.87 2.31
N SER A 38 5.87 -9.96 1.81
CA SER A 38 5.89 -9.59 0.39
C SER A 38 6.88 -10.46 -0.41
N ALA A 39 6.39 -10.98 -1.54
CA ALA A 39 7.21 -11.66 -2.53
C ALA A 39 8.18 -10.70 -3.25
N VAL A 40 7.82 -9.42 -3.35
CA VAL A 40 8.67 -8.40 -3.94
C VAL A 40 9.57 -7.76 -2.89
N LYS A 41 10.77 -7.36 -3.28
CA LYS A 41 11.77 -6.73 -2.41
C LYS A 41 12.10 -5.33 -2.90
N ASN A 42 12.78 -4.55 -2.04
CA ASN A 42 13.31 -3.23 -2.40
C ASN A 42 12.23 -2.32 -3.00
N ILE A 43 11.02 -2.34 -2.43
CA ILE A 43 9.98 -1.41 -2.86
C ILE A 43 10.44 0.02 -2.57
N ARG A 44 10.28 0.90 -3.56
CA ARG A 44 10.62 2.32 -3.49
C ARG A 44 9.51 3.13 -4.12
N GLU A 45 9.10 4.16 -3.42
CA GLU A 45 8.17 5.20 -3.84
C GLU A 45 8.87 6.24 -4.72
N HIS A 46 8.17 6.71 -5.74
CA HIS A 46 8.63 7.74 -6.68
C HIS A 46 7.50 8.68 -7.02
N ASP A 47 7.84 9.92 -7.40
CA ASP A 47 6.89 10.97 -7.82
C ASP A 47 5.75 11.16 -6.81
N VAL A 48 6.06 11.16 -5.52
CA VAL A 48 5.04 11.29 -4.47
C VAL A 48 4.39 12.68 -4.55
N VAL A 49 3.08 12.71 -4.75
CA VAL A 49 2.26 13.93 -4.74
C VAL A 49 1.23 13.82 -3.64
N ILE A 50 1.37 14.67 -2.62
CA ILE A 50 0.45 14.75 -1.48
C ILE A 50 -0.39 16.01 -1.61
N ARG A 51 -1.71 15.87 -1.56
CA ARG A 51 -2.66 16.99 -1.54
C ARG A 51 -3.45 16.95 -0.25
N ILE A 52 -3.27 17.96 0.60
CA ILE A 52 -3.98 18.12 1.87
C ILE A 52 -5.30 18.85 1.63
N LEU A 53 -6.38 18.29 2.15
CA LEU A 53 -7.76 18.72 2.02
C LEU A 53 -8.41 18.81 3.41
N GLY A 54 -7.89 19.69 4.27
CA GLY A 54 -8.34 19.81 5.65
C GLY A 54 -7.76 18.71 6.53
N ASP A 55 -8.62 17.90 7.16
CA ASP A 55 -8.27 16.75 7.98
C ASP A 55 -7.97 15.47 7.17
N PHE A 56 -7.85 15.61 5.85
CA PHE A 56 -7.66 14.51 4.92
C PHE A 56 -6.54 14.79 3.91
N ALA A 57 -5.94 13.74 3.35
CA ALA A 57 -4.96 13.83 2.28
C ALA A 57 -5.19 12.77 1.20
N ILE A 58 -4.94 13.14 -0.06
CA ILE A 58 -4.85 12.20 -1.18
C ILE A 58 -3.37 12.09 -1.57
N ILE A 59 -2.83 10.88 -1.55
CA ILE A 59 -1.43 10.58 -1.83
C ILE A 59 -1.35 9.78 -3.12
N HIS A 60 -0.70 10.33 -4.15
CA HIS A 60 -0.40 9.61 -5.38
C HIS A 60 1.08 9.27 -5.42
N ALA A 61 1.43 8.04 -5.79
CA ALA A 61 2.81 7.72 -6.09
C ALA A 61 2.96 6.61 -7.13
N ARG A 62 4.14 6.54 -7.72
CA ARG A 62 4.66 5.37 -8.43
C ARG A 62 5.43 4.50 -7.46
N THR A 63 5.49 3.21 -7.73
CA THR A 63 6.42 2.29 -7.05
C THR A 63 7.31 1.59 -8.04
N SER A 64 8.54 1.29 -7.63
CA SER A 64 9.40 0.27 -8.24
C SER A 64 9.74 -0.80 -7.22
N TYR A 65 9.91 -2.04 -7.66
CA TYR A 65 10.27 -3.15 -6.78
C TYR A 65 11.00 -4.24 -7.56
N GLN A 66 11.73 -5.10 -6.85
CA GLN A 66 12.36 -6.28 -7.42
C GLN A 66 11.44 -7.49 -7.29
N LYS A 67 11.22 -8.19 -8.41
CA LYS A 67 10.45 -9.43 -8.45
C LYS A 67 11.30 -10.64 -8.04
N PRO A 68 10.68 -11.79 -7.70
CA PRO A 68 11.42 -13.01 -7.36
C PRO A 68 12.38 -13.50 -8.45
N ASP A 69 12.08 -13.23 -9.72
CA ASP A 69 12.92 -13.58 -10.88
C ASP A 69 14.10 -12.61 -11.10
N GLY A 70 14.28 -11.63 -10.22
CA GLY A 70 15.33 -10.61 -10.30
C GLY A 70 14.99 -9.42 -11.21
N THR A 71 13.90 -9.48 -11.99
CA THR A 71 13.48 -8.37 -12.85
C THR A 71 12.87 -7.23 -12.04
N THR A 72 12.84 -6.03 -12.63
CA THR A 72 12.17 -4.87 -12.02
C THR A 72 10.68 -4.89 -12.35
N GLY A 73 9.84 -4.65 -11.36
CA GLY A 73 8.42 -4.34 -11.49
C GLY A 73 8.13 -2.90 -11.11
N ALA A 74 6.95 -2.41 -11.51
CA ALA A 74 6.48 -1.07 -11.18
C ALA A 74 4.96 -1.08 -10.98
N GLY A 75 4.47 -0.14 -10.17
CA GLY A 75 3.05 0.06 -9.90
C GLY A 75 2.72 1.54 -9.68
N ARG A 76 1.44 1.83 -9.48
CA ARG A 76 0.94 3.12 -9.00
C ARG A 76 -0.10 2.87 -7.93
N TYR A 77 -0.19 3.79 -6.97
CA TYR A 77 -1.24 3.75 -5.97
C TYR A 77 -1.78 5.16 -5.69
N THR A 78 -2.99 5.17 -5.15
CA THR A 78 -3.62 6.33 -4.55
C THR A 78 -4.04 5.92 -3.15
N ASP A 79 -3.49 6.57 -2.13
CA ASP A 79 -3.92 6.39 -0.74
C ASP A 79 -4.76 7.58 -0.30
N ASP A 80 -5.73 7.26 0.54
CA ASP A 80 -6.67 8.16 1.19
C ASP A 80 -6.33 8.17 2.69
N TRP A 81 -5.93 9.32 3.23
CA TRP A 81 -5.44 9.44 4.60
C TRP A 81 -6.24 10.45 5.41
N GLN A 82 -6.78 10.05 6.56
CA GLN A 82 -7.40 10.96 7.53
C GLN A 82 -6.49 11.11 8.76
N PHE A 83 -6.27 12.35 9.23
CA PHE A 83 -5.36 12.67 10.34
C PHE A 83 -5.88 12.31 11.73
#